data_AF-A0A419HWM9-F1
#
_entry.id   AF-A0A419HWM9-F1
#
_cell.length_a   1.000
_cell.length_b   1.000
_cell.length_c   1.000
_cell.angle_alpha   90.00
_cell.angle_beta   90.00
_cell.angle_gamma   90.00
#
_symmetry.space_group_name_H-M   'P 1'
#
loop_
_entity.id
_entity.type
_entity.pdbx_description
1 polymer ?
#
loop_
_entity_poly.entity_id
_entity_poly.type
_entity_poly.pdbx_seq_one_letter_code
_entity_poly.pdbx_strand_id
1 'polypeptide(L)' 'MIPHHGDVTILTIDCGDGTAAVVIQHEDAAEWYTLTGSPIPIPGDGLDVLHTRVTDTVREGGEA' A
#
# COMPACT_ATOMS: atom_id res chain seq x y z
N MET A 1 -25.66 9.41 -5.07
CA MET A 1 -24.32 9.11 -4.51
C MET A 1 -23.99 7.69 -4.94
N ILE A 2 -22.98 7.52 -5.78
CA ILE A 2 -22.45 6.20 -6.14
C ILE A 2 -21.21 6.02 -5.26
N PRO A 3 -21.10 4.97 -4.43
CA PRO A 3 -19.85 4.68 -3.77
C PRO A 3 -18.86 4.22 -4.85
N HIS A 4 -17.84 5.04 -5.12
CA HIS A 4 -16.70 4.60 -5.91
C HIS A 4 -15.89 3.64 -5.00
N HIS A 5 -16.28 2.36 -4.96
CA HIS A 5 -15.32 1.32 -4.59
C HIS A 5 -14.33 1.24 -5.75
N GLY A 6 -13.40 2.20 -5.81
CA GLY A 6 -12.24 2.08 -6.68
C GLY A 6 -11.40 0.96 -6.13
N ASP A 7 -11.33 -0.15 -6.84
CA ASP A 7 -10.39 -1.20 -6.50
C ASP A 7 -9.00 -0.57 -6.62
N VAL A 8 -8.16 -0.86 -5.62
CA VAL A 8 -6.84 -0.26 -5.52
C VAL A 8 -5.86 -1.39 -5.39
N THR A 9 -4.93 -1.45 -6.34
CA THR A 9 -3.89 -2.46 -6.34
C THR A 9 -2.74 -1.95 -5.49
N ILE A 10 -2.42 -2.67 -4.42
CA ILE A 10 -1.30 -2.37 -3.53
C ILE A 10 -0.18 -3.35 -3.82
N LEU A 11 1.01 -2.82 -4.11
CA LEU A 11 2.21 -3.61 -4.29
C LEU A 11 3.23 -3.23 -3.22
N THR A 12 3.75 -4.24 -2.51
CA THR A 12 4.83 -4.06 -1.54
C THR A 12 6.08 -4.70 -2.10
N ILE A 13 7.11 -3.89 -2.29
CA ILE A 13 8.39 -4.29 -2.88
C ILE A 13 9.43 -4.29 -1.77
N ASP A 14 10.04 -5.45 -1.50
CA ASP A 14 11.22 -5.52 -0.65
C ASP A 14 12.39 -4.82 -1.32
N CYS A 15 12.99 -3.85 -0.63
CA CYS A 15 14.10 -3.07 -1.15
C CYS A 15 15.46 -3.74 -0.87
N GLY A 16 15.49 -4.86 -0.15
CA GLY A 16 16.71 -5.63 0.17
C GLY A 16 17.58 -5.02 1.28
N ASP A 17 17.26 -3.81 1.75
CA ASP A 17 17.98 -3.11 2.83
C ASP A 17 17.26 -3.26 4.19
N GLY A 18 16.31 -4.20 4.30
CA GLY A 18 15.40 -4.30 5.45
C GLY A 18 14.29 -3.25 5.45
N THR A 19 14.04 -2.63 4.30
CA THR A 19 12.94 -1.68 4.08
C THR A 19 12.11 -2.15 2.90
N ALA A 20 10.83 -1.78 2.89
CA ALA A 20 9.93 -2.05 1.78
C ALA A 20 9.32 -0.75 1.24
N ALA A 21 9.22 -0.67 -0.08
CA ALA A 21 8.49 0.38 -0.76
C ALA A 21 7.06 -0.09 -1.02
N VAL A 22 6.09 0.73 -0.63
CA VAL A 22 4.68 0.51 -0.94
C VAL A 22 4.31 1.44 -2.08
N VAL A 23 3.82 0.85 -3.17
CA VAL A 23 3.24 1.58 -4.30
C VAL A 23 1.80 1.14 -4.51
N ILE A 24 0.98 2.09 -4.92
CA ILE A 24 -0.47 1.96 -5.00
C ILE A 24 -0.91 2.42 -6.39
N GLN A 25 -1.70 1.60 -7.06
CA GLN A 25 -2.34 1.95 -8.32
C GLN A 25 -3.85 1.95 -8.10
N HIS A 26 -4.47 3.10 -8.35
CA HIS A 26 -5.93 3.18 -8.43
C HIS A 26 -6.38 2.67 -9.81
N GLU A 27 -7.49 1.94 -9.88
CA GLU A 27 -8.06 1.55 -11.19
C GLU A 27 -8.33 2.74 -12.12
N ASP A 28 -8.61 3.92 -11.54
CA ASP A 28 -8.83 5.16 -12.29
C ASP A 28 -7.51 5.80 -12.80
N ALA A 29 -6.35 5.31 -12.34
CA ALA A 29 -5.04 5.83 -12.68
C ALA A 29 -4.11 4.75 -13.27
N ALA A 30 -3.56 5.02 -14.46
CA ALA A 30 -2.50 4.20 -15.02
C ALA A 30 -1.17 4.33 -14.26
N GLU A 31 -1.07 5.32 -13.37
CA GLU A 31 0.15 5.65 -12.64
C GLU A 31 0.20 4.95 -11.28
N TRP A 32 1.40 4.48 -10.94
CA TRP A 32 1.70 3.95 -9.63
C TRP A 32 2.16 5.09 -8.72
N TYR A 33 1.50 5.26 -7.59
CA TYR A 33 1.83 6.25 -6.59
C TYR A 33 2.52 5.59 -5.41
N THR A 34 3.69 6.11 -5.02
CA THR A 34 4.35 5.69 -3.79
C THR A 34 3.53 6.17 -2.59
N LEU A 35 3.19 5.26 -1.69
CA LEU A 35 2.49 5.61 -0.46
C LEU A 35 3.35 6.56 0.36
N THR A 36 2.74 7.65 0.84
CA THR A 36 3.43 8.62 1.70
C THR A 36 3.93 7.91 2.96
N GLY A 37 5.22 8.08 3.27
CA GLY A 37 5.90 7.38 4.36
C GLY A 37 6.75 6.19 3.91
N SER A 38 6.68 5.77 2.65
CA SER A 38 7.65 4.83 2.08
C SER A 38 9.00 5.50 1.73
N PRO A 39 10.12 4.75 1.81
CA PRO A 39 10.21 3.34 2.22
C PRO A 39 10.06 3.15 3.75
N ILE A 40 9.35 2.10 4.14
CA ILE A 40 9.07 1.77 5.55
C ILE A 40 9.94 0.58 5.99
N PRO A 41 10.46 0.57 7.23
CA PRO A 41 11.24 -0.55 7.74
C PRO A 41 10.39 -1.82 7.81
N ILE A 42 10.95 -2.94 7.37
CA ILE A 42 10.29 -4.24 7.46
C ILE A 42 10.32 -4.66 8.93
N PRO A 43 9.15 -4.84 9.57
CA PRO A 43 9.10 -5.35 10.93
C PRO A 43 9.73 -6.75 10.96
N GLY A 44 10.32 -7.14 12.10
CA GLY A 44 10.91 -8.47 12.25
C GLY A 44 9.94 -9.63 12.04
N ASP A 45 8.63 -9.35 12.05
CA ASP A 45 7.53 -10.26 11.68
C ASP A 45 7.46 -10.58 10.16
N GLY A 46 8.19 -9.85 9.31
CA GLY A 46 8.28 -10.10 7.88
C GLY A 46 7.42 -9.18 7.00
N LEU A 47 7.62 -9.32 5.69
CA LEU A 47 7.01 -8.49 4.65
C LEU A 47 5.48 -8.68 4.57
N ASP A 48 4.97 -9.89 4.80
CA ASP A 48 3.54 -10.20 4.76
C ASP A 48 2.73 -9.43 5.81
N VAL A 49 3.30 -9.26 7.01
CA VAL A 49 2.66 -8.50 8.10
C VAL A 49 2.64 -7.01 7.77
N LEU A 50 3.72 -6.51 7.15
CA LEU A 50 3.77 -5.14 6.64
C LEU A 50 2.71 -4.92 5.55
N HIS A 51 2.63 -5.83 4.58
CA HIS A 51 1.65 -5.78 3.51
C HIS A 51 0.22 -5.79 4.06
N THR A 52 -0.08 -6.68 5.01
CA THR A 52 -1.41 -6.76 5.64
C THR A 52 -1.78 -5.45 6.35
N ARG A 53 -0.87 -4.88 7.15
CA ARG A 53 -1.11 -3.60 7.84
C ARG A 53 -1.35 -2.44 6.88
N VAL A 54 -0.58 -2.40 5.79
CA VAL A 54 -0.71 -1.37 4.75
C VAL A 54 -2.06 -1.51 4.06
N THR A 55 -2.45 -2.72 3.66
CA THR A 55 -3.75 -2.99 3.04
C THR A 55 -4.91 -2.64 3.96
N ASP A 56 -4.81 -2.98 5.26
CA ASP A 56 -5.85 -2.64 6.24
C ASP A 56 -5.95 -1.11 6.41
N THR A 57 -4.82 -0.41 6.56
CA THR A 57 -4.78 1.06 6.68
C THR A 57 -5.33 1.76 5.43
N VAL A 58 -5.01 1.26 4.22
CA VAL A 58 -5.55 1.82 2.98
C VAL A 58 -7.05 1.55 2.87
N ARG A 59 -7.51 0.38 3.34
CA ARG A 59 -8.93 0.02 3.36
C ARG A 59 -9.73 0.89 4.33
N GLU A 60 -9.16 1.23 5.49
CA GLU A 60 -9.74 2.16 6.46
C GLU A 60 -9.63 3.63 6.00
N GLY A 61 -8.53 3.99 5.33
CA GLY A 61 -8.26 5.36 4.88
C GLY A 61 -8.92 5.76 3.55
N GLY A 62 -9.36 4.79 2.75
CA GLY A 62 -10.09 5.01 1.48
C GLY A 62 -11.57 5.37 1.65
N GLU A 63 -12.07 5.40 2.89
CA GLU A 63 -13.47 5.73 3.22
C GLU A 63 -13.70 7.23 3.53
N ALA A 64 -12.71 8.11 3.30
CA ALA A 64 -12.76 9.54 3.65
C ALA A 64 -13.23 10.46 2.51
#